data_AF-A0A3D2SE75-F1
#
_entry.id   AF-A0A3D2SE75-F1
#
_cell.length_a   1.000
_cell.length_b   1.000
_cell.length_c   1.000
_cell.angle_alpha   90.00
_cell.angle_beta   90.00
_cell.angle_gamma   90.00
#
_symmetry.space_group_name_H-M   'P 1'
#
loop_
_entity.id
_entity.type
_entity.pdbx_description
1 polymer ?
#
loop_
_entity_poly.entity_id
_entity_poly.type
_entity_poly.pdbx_seq_one_letter_code
_entity_poly.pdbx_strand_id
1 'polypeptide(L)'
;VYMDDAILTFLGEEPATAIVYPSGQGDNNIGAGTLPNRSDFVISPRGISRIVYPGLWKLGPYRTDNGTGLGQPNAASTRPFNIAKFSELYFVAAEAAVKGATVQTGKSARDLINVIRARAGKWRWDNNGNVAKSADNSAAMTAATPATIDINYILAERSREYYGEGYRWLDLVRTQKWNELAGTYQIGGSNYGDHTPATITRKIQPYLYLRPIPQGQLDGMEMTDEEKAAYQNPGYE
;
A
#
# COMPACT_ATOMS: atom_id res chain seq x y z
N VAL A 1 -3.02 -8.08 30.80
CA VAL A 1 -3.92 -7.56 29.75
C VAL A 1 -5.27 -7.36 30.40
N TYR A 2 -5.70 -6.11 30.55
CA TYR A 2 -7.04 -5.76 30.99
C TYR A 2 -8.00 -5.73 29.78
N MET A 3 -9.30 -5.62 30.05
CA MET A 3 -10.27 -5.38 28.99
C MET A 3 -9.89 -4.09 28.24
N ASP A 4 -9.96 -4.12 26.90
CA ASP A 4 -9.55 -3.06 25.97
C ASP A 4 -8.04 -2.81 25.80
N ASP A 5 -7.17 -3.55 26.49
CA ASP A 5 -5.74 -3.52 26.20
C ASP A 5 -5.42 -4.26 24.90
N ALA A 6 -4.42 -3.77 24.16
CA ALA A 6 -3.88 -4.49 23.02
C ALA A 6 -3.23 -5.80 23.47
N ILE A 7 -3.55 -6.91 22.77
CA ILE A 7 -2.84 -8.19 22.91
C ILE A 7 -1.64 -8.25 21.97
N LEU A 8 -1.77 -7.62 20.80
CA LEU A 8 -0.76 -7.55 19.75
C LEU A 8 -0.70 -6.12 19.21
N THR A 9 0.51 -5.56 19.08
CA THR A 9 0.74 -4.28 18.41
C THR A 9 1.73 -4.43 17.26
N PHE A 10 1.32 -3.95 16.09
CA PHE A 10 2.28 -3.61 15.04
C PHE A 10 2.86 -2.23 15.35
N LEU A 11 4.17 -2.16 15.56
CA LEU A 11 4.85 -0.93 15.93
C LEU A 11 4.87 0.06 14.75
N GLY A 12 4.76 1.36 15.04
CA GLY A 12 4.80 2.40 14.02
C GLY A 12 6.19 2.64 13.43
N GLU A 13 7.24 2.21 14.13
CA GLU A 13 8.65 2.36 13.78
C GLU A 13 9.47 1.19 14.32
N GLU A 14 10.71 1.03 13.83
CA GLU A 14 11.64 0.06 14.40
C GLU A 14 12.03 0.48 15.82
N PRO A 15 11.89 -0.39 16.82
CA PRO A 15 12.29 -0.05 18.18
C PRO A 15 13.82 0.01 18.29
N ALA A 16 14.31 0.95 19.09
CA ALA A 16 15.74 1.00 19.44
C ALA A 16 16.19 -0.23 20.25
N THR A 17 15.28 -0.78 21.06
CA THR A 17 15.49 -2.04 21.79
C THR A 17 15.12 -3.21 20.89
N ALA A 18 16.01 -4.20 20.79
CA ALA A 18 15.75 -5.42 20.03
C ALA A 18 14.53 -6.18 20.59
N ILE A 19 13.64 -6.60 19.70
CA ILE A 19 12.50 -7.46 20.03
C ILE A 19 13.01 -8.88 20.27
N VAL A 20 12.50 -9.52 21.32
CA VAL A 20 12.74 -10.95 21.56
C VAL A 20 11.64 -11.73 20.85
N TYR A 21 11.95 -12.28 19.67
CA TYR A 21 11.04 -13.15 18.95
C TYR A 21 11.16 -14.61 19.40
N PRO A 22 10.05 -15.36 19.51
CA PRO A 22 10.09 -16.79 19.79
C PRO A 22 10.57 -17.58 18.57
N SER A 23 10.90 -18.86 18.77
CA SER A 23 11.06 -19.80 17.66
C SER A 23 9.69 -20.26 17.16
N GLY A 24 9.51 -20.26 15.83
CA GLY A 24 8.25 -20.63 15.20
C GLY A 24 7.08 -19.78 15.70
N GLN A 25 5.94 -20.41 15.95
CA GLN A 25 4.72 -19.70 16.37
C GLN A 25 4.75 -19.20 17.83
N GLY A 26 5.67 -19.70 18.67
CA GLY A 26 5.74 -19.36 20.10
C GLY A 26 4.43 -19.58 20.87
N ASP A 27 4.36 -19.01 22.07
CA ASP A 27 3.19 -19.14 22.96
C ASP A 27 1.96 -18.34 22.48
N ASN A 28 2.15 -17.35 21.60
CA ASN A 28 1.07 -16.57 21.01
C ASN A 28 0.52 -17.14 19.70
N ASN A 29 1.01 -18.31 19.25
CA ASN A 29 0.62 -19.00 18.03
C ASN A 29 0.78 -18.20 16.72
N ILE A 30 1.45 -17.05 16.75
CA ILE A 30 1.70 -16.21 15.58
C ILE A 30 3.18 -15.80 15.45
N GLY A 31 4.03 -16.18 16.40
CA GLY A 31 5.43 -15.81 16.44
C GLY A 31 5.68 -14.36 16.87
N ALA A 32 4.70 -13.65 17.43
CA ALA A 32 4.94 -12.26 17.83
C ALA A 32 5.97 -12.17 18.98
N GLY A 33 6.76 -11.09 18.99
CA GLY A 33 7.84 -10.93 19.96
C GLY A 33 7.41 -10.17 21.22
N THR A 34 8.35 -10.01 22.14
CA THR A 34 8.15 -9.22 23.36
C THR A 34 9.19 -8.10 23.46
N LEU A 35 8.82 -7.03 24.16
CA LEU A 35 9.71 -5.94 24.54
C LEU A 35 9.60 -5.68 26.04
N PRO A 36 10.68 -5.23 26.71
CA PRO A 36 10.63 -4.84 28.11
C PRO A 36 9.55 -3.79 28.37
N ASN A 37 8.88 -3.88 29.52
CA ASN A 37 7.85 -2.94 29.98
C ASN A 37 6.61 -2.84 29.07
N ARG A 38 6.37 -3.84 28.22
CA ARG A 38 5.14 -3.99 27.44
C ARG A 38 4.37 -5.23 27.88
N SER A 39 3.06 -5.09 27.97
CA SER A 39 2.15 -6.20 28.30
C SER A 39 1.60 -6.91 27.05
N ASP A 40 1.83 -6.34 25.88
CA ASP A 40 1.38 -6.83 24.58
C ASP A 40 2.53 -7.45 23.79
N PHE A 41 2.19 -8.38 22.89
CA PHE A 41 3.14 -8.87 21.89
C PHE A 41 3.35 -7.83 20.80
N VAL A 42 4.51 -7.85 20.16
CA VAL A 42 4.88 -6.84 19.17
C VAL A 42 5.43 -7.45 17.89
N ILE A 43 5.17 -6.76 16.79
CA ILE A 43 5.81 -6.97 15.49
C ILE A 43 6.33 -5.60 15.03
N SER A 44 7.63 -5.47 14.73
CA SER A 44 8.17 -4.24 14.13
C SER A 44 7.84 -4.15 12.63
N PRO A 45 7.91 -2.97 12.00
CA PRO A 45 7.74 -2.83 10.55
C PRO A 45 8.57 -3.83 9.70
N ARG A 46 9.81 -4.12 10.09
CA ARG A 46 10.71 -5.09 9.44
C ARG A 46 10.37 -6.54 9.81
N GLY A 47 9.73 -6.75 10.96
CA GLY A 47 9.23 -8.05 11.41
C GLY A 47 7.97 -8.54 10.67
N ILE A 48 7.39 -7.70 9.80
CA ILE A 48 6.22 -8.06 8.99
C ILE A 48 6.57 -9.18 8.00
N SER A 49 5.72 -10.20 7.95
CA SER A 49 5.87 -11.36 7.09
C SER A 49 4.66 -11.52 6.15
N ARG A 50 4.70 -12.56 5.29
CA ARG A 50 3.56 -12.88 4.40
C ARG A 50 2.37 -13.44 5.16
N ILE A 51 2.57 -13.86 6.40
CA ILE A 51 1.55 -14.50 7.23
C ILE A 51 1.12 -13.61 8.41
N VAL A 52 2.04 -12.81 8.96
CA VAL A 52 1.75 -11.86 10.05
C VAL A 52 2.02 -10.44 9.58
N TYR A 53 0.93 -9.72 9.31
CA TYR A 53 0.94 -8.36 8.77
C TYR A 53 -0.25 -7.56 9.30
N PRO A 54 -0.16 -6.22 9.36
CA PRO A 54 -1.25 -5.40 9.85
C PRO A 54 -2.43 -5.42 8.89
N GLY A 55 -3.64 -5.41 9.45
CA GLY A 55 -4.86 -5.19 8.67
C GLY A 55 -4.90 -3.76 8.12
N LEU A 56 -5.46 -3.60 6.92
CA LEU A 56 -5.65 -2.28 6.32
C LEU A 56 -6.99 -1.69 6.72
N TRP A 57 -7.01 -0.79 7.72
CA TRP A 57 -8.23 -0.13 8.19
C TRP A 57 -9.05 0.49 7.07
N LYS A 58 -8.40 1.07 6.06
CA LYS A 58 -9.04 1.75 4.93
C LYS A 58 -9.99 0.83 4.13
N LEU A 59 -9.65 -0.45 4.02
CA LEU A 59 -10.44 -1.46 3.32
C LEU A 59 -11.09 -2.47 4.26
N GLY A 60 -10.79 -2.37 5.57
CA GLY A 60 -11.36 -3.22 6.58
C GLY A 60 -12.87 -3.04 6.73
N PRO A 61 -13.59 -4.07 7.21
CA PRO A 61 -15.00 -3.97 7.54
C PRO A 61 -15.16 -3.07 8.76
N TYR A 62 -15.56 -1.81 8.55
CA TYR A 62 -16.13 -1.02 9.65
C TYR A 62 -17.63 -1.14 9.56
N ARG A 63 -18.20 -1.73 10.62
CA ARG A 63 -19.61 -2.00 10.73
C ARG A 63 -20.12 -1.31 12.00
N THR A 64 -21.22 -0.58 11.85
CA THR A 64 -21.96 0.03 12.97
C THR A 64 -23.27 -0.72 13.23
N ASP A 65 -23.53 -1.80 12.49
CA ASP A 65 -24.75 -2.60 12.51
C ASP A 65 -24.61 -3.89 13.36
N ASN A 66 -23.50 -4.04 14.11
CA ASN A 66 -23.26 -5.16 15.02
C ASN A 66 -23.80 -4.94 16.45
N GLY A 67 -24.51 -3.84 16.69
CA GLY A 67 -25.02 -3.48 18.03
C GLY A 67 -23.88 -3.37 19.03
N THR A 68 -23.99 -4.09 20.16
CA THR A 68 -22.95 -4.13 21.22
C THR A 68 -22.07 -5.38 21.16
N GLY A 69 -22.18 -6.20 20.12
CA GLY A 69 -21.44 -7.46 19.99
C GLY A 69 -20.17 -7.34 19.13
N LEU A 70 -19.31 -8.36 19.17
CA LEU A 70 -18.05 -8.42 18.40
C LEU A 70 -18.24 -8.52 16.87
N GLY A 71 -19.49 -8.57 16.38
CA GLY A 71 -19.80 -8.81 14.97
C GLY A 71 -19.69 -10.28 14.57
N GLN A 72 -19.64 -10.54 13.27
CA GLN A 72 -19.49 -11.89 12.71
C GLN A 72 -18.13 -11.98 12.00
N PRO A 73 -17.35 -13.05 12.21
CA PRO A 73 -16.16 -13.32 11.41
C PRO A 73 -16.53 -13.37 9.92
N ASN A 74 -15.71 -12.79 9.05
CA ASN A 74 -15.89 -12.78 7.59
C ASN A 74 -17.19 -12.12 7.09
N ALA A 75 -17.79 -11.21 7.88
CA ALA A 75 -18.93 -10.43 7.40
C ALA A 75 -18.58 -9.58 6.18
N ALA A 76 -19.53 -9.44 5.25
CA ALA A 76 -19.39 -8.55 4.11
C ALA A 76 -19.17 -7.09 4.55
N SER A 77 -18.29 -6.38 3.86
CA SER A 77 -18.08 -4.95 4.10
C SER A 77 -19.28 -4.16 3.54
N THR A 78 -19.88 -3.32 4.38
CA THR A 78 -20.96 -2.40 3.99
C THR A 78 -20.42 -1.05 3.50
N ARG A 79 -19.10 -0.88 3.42
CA ARG A 79 -18.49 0.37 2.99
C ARG A 79 -18.67 0.59 1.48
N PRO A 80 -19.06 1.81 1.05
CA PRO A 80 -19.07 2.16 -0.36
C PRO A 80 -17.68 2.00 -0.99
N PHE A 81 -17.64 1.50 -2.23
CA PHE A 81 -16.42 1.47 -3.03
C PHE A 81 -16.30 2.76 -3.84
N ASN A 82 -15.44 3.67 -3.40
CA ASN A 82 -15.25 4.97 -4.04
C ASN A 82 -14.47 4.84 -5.36
N ILE A 83 -15.15 5.02 -6.49
CA ILE A 83 -14.58 4.92 -7.85
C ILE A 83 -13.81 6.17 -8.30
N ALA A 84 -14.05 7.32 -7.66
CA ALA A 84 -13.38 8.58 -7.95
C ALA A 84 -13.19 9.40 -6.68
N LYS A 85 -12.01 10.00 -6.52
CA LYS A 85 -11.63 10.80 -5.35
C LYS A 85 -11.08 12.14 -5.79
N PHE A 86 -11.45 13.20 -5.07
CA PHE A 86 -10.96 14.55 -5.38
C PHE A 86 -9.43 14.67 -5.34
N SER A 87 -8.77 13.86 -4.49
CA SER A 87 -7.32 13.76 -4.45
C SER A 87 -6.70 13.32 -5.78
N GLU A 88 -7.42 12.54 -6.60
CA GLU A 88 -6.91 12.03 -7.89
C GLU A 88 -6.65 13.18 -8.85
N LEU A 89 -7.47 14.23 -8.82
CA LEU A 89 -7.30 15.42 -9.67
C LEU A 89 -5.98 16.15 -9.36
N TYR A 90 -5.60 16.25 -8.08
CA TYR A 90 -4.30 16.83 -7.69
C TYR A 90 -3.14 16.01 -8.21
N PHE A 91 -3.21 14.68 -8.09
CA PHE A 91 -2.14 13.81 -8.58
C PHE A 91 -2.05 13.79 -10.10
N VAL A 92 -3.18 13.79 -10.82
CA VAL A 92 -3.20 13.86 -12.28
C VAL A 92 -2.59 15.18 -12.76
N ALA A 93 -2.98 16.30 -12.16
CA ALA A 93 -2.41 17.61 -12.51
C ALA A 93 -0.92 17.70 -12.16
N ALA A 94 -0.49 17.17 -11.00
CA ALA A 94 0.91 17.17 -10.61
C ALA A 94 1.76 16.29 -11.54
N GLU A 95 1.25 15.12 -11.94
CA GLU A 95 1.92 14.27 -12.92
C GLU A 95 2.02 14.93 -14.29
N ALA A 96 0.95 15.58 -14.76
CA ALA A 96 0.96 16.30 -16.03
C ALA A 96 2.02 17.43 -16.02
N ALA A 97 2.12 18.17 -14.92
CA ALA A 97 3.16 19.19 -14.74
C ALA A 97 4.58 18.59 -14.80
N VAL A 98 4.82 17.46 -14.14
CA VAL A 98 6.11 16.73 -14.24
C VAL A 98 6.41 16.27 -15.66
N LYS A 99 5.38 15.93 -16.44
CA LYS A 99 5.47 15.52 -17.85
C LYS A 99 5.54 16.70 -18.84
N GLY A 100 5.67 17.93 -18.36
CA GLY A 100 5.89 19.11 -19.19
C GLY A 100 4.62 19.87 -19.58
N ALA A 101 3.47 19.59 -18.96
CA ALA A 101 2.29 20.42 -19.15
C ALA A 101 2.54 21.84 -18.63
N THR A 102 1.99 22.85 -19.32
CA THR A 102 2.03 24.24 -18.85
C THR A 102 1.24 24.37 -17.55
N VAL A 103 1.88 24.93 -16.53
CA VAL A 103 1.27 25.13 -15.20
C VAL A 103 0.77 26.56 -15.03
N GLN A 104 -0.36 26.71 -14.36
CA GLN A 104 -0.80 28.02 -13.87
C GLN A 104 0.06 28.46 -12.67
N THR A 105 0.15 29.77 -12.46
CA THR A 105 0.84 30.33 -11.29
C THR A 105 0.31 29.72 -9.99
N GLY A 106 1.22 29.21 -9.15
CA GLY A 106 0.87 28.54 -7.88
C GLY A 106 0.26 27.14 -8.02
N LYS A 107 0.37 26.52 -9.21
CA LYS A 107 -0.07 25.15 -9.50
C LYS A 107 1.06 24.27 -10.03
N SER A 108 2.29 24.50 -9.54
CA SER A 108 3.39 23.57 -9.82
C SER A 108 3.08 22.17 -9.26
N ALA A 109 3.80 21.14 -9.72
CA ALA A 109 3.68 19.79 -9.17
C ALA A 109 3.86 19.77 -7.63
N ARG A 110 4.80 20.59 -7.13
CA ARG A 110 5.04 20.76 -5.68
C ARG A 110 3.85 21.39 -4.98
N ASP A 111 3.27 22.45 -5.53
CA ASP A 111 2.10 23.12 -4.94
C ASP A 111 0.92 22.16 -4.82
N LEU A 112 0.65 21.39 -5.88
CA LEU A 112 -0.44 20.43 -5.94
C LEU A 112 -0.25 19.27 -4.94
N ILE A 113 0.96 18.71 -4.85
CA ILE A 113 1.26 17.64 -3.90
C ILE A 113 1.25 18.15 -2.44
N ASN A 114 1.64 19.40 -2.21
CA ASN A 114 1.57 19.99 -0.88
C ASN A 114 0.14 20.09 -0.34
N VAL A 115 -0.88 20.20 -1.20
CA VAL A 115 -2.29 20.10 -0.75
C VAL A 115 -2.57 18.74 -0.13
N ILE A 116 -2.15 17.67 -0.80
CA ILE A 116 -2.36 16.29 -0.32
C ILE A 116 -1.56 16.03 0.95
N ARG A 117 -0.28 16.42 0.97
CA ARG A 117 0.62 16.23 2.11
C ARG A 117 0.19 17.03 3.34
N ALA A 118 -0.25 18.27 3.17
CA ALA A 118 -0.78 19.08 4.25
C ALA A 118 -2.04 18.44 4.85
N ARG A 119 -2.96 17.94 4.01
CA ARG A 119 -4.16 17.22 4.46
C ARG A 119 -3.81 15.94 5.21
N ALA A 120 -2.89 15.14 4.70
CA ALA A 120 -2.46 13.88 5.33
C ALA A 120 -1.71 14.10 6.67
N GLY A 121 -1.10 15.27 6.86
CA GLY A 121 -0.44 15.65 8.11
C GLY A 121 -1.37 15.96 9.28
N LYS A 122 -2.68 16.15 9.03
CA LYS A 122 -3.67 16.49 10.07
C LYS A 122 -4.37 15.26 10.61
N TRP A 123 -4.09 14.92 11.86
CA TRP A 123 -4.56 13.71 12.51
C TRP A 123 -5.58 14.08 13.59
N ARG A 124 -6.79 13.55 13.42
CA ARG A 124 -7.90 13.64 14.40
C ARG A 124 -8.19 12.32 15.13
N TRP A 125 -7.57 11.24 14.67
CA TRP A 125 -7.77 9.88 15.16
C TRP A 125 -6.56 9.02 14.83
N ASP A 126 -6.18 8.12 15.74
CA ASP A 126 -5.20 7.08 15.52
C ASP A 126 -5.91 5.74 15.35
N ASN A 127 -5.93 5.20 14.13
CA ASN A 127 -6.57 3.91 13.88
C ASN A 127 -5.80 2.72 14.47
N ASN A 128 -4.48 2.84 14.66
CA ASN A 128 -3.67 1.74 15.21
C ASN A 128 -3.93 1.58 16.70
N GLY A 129 -3.96 2.71 17.43
CA GLY A 129 -4.28 2.72 18.86
C GLY A 129 -5.79 2.79 19.16
N ASN A 130 -6.63 2.99 18.14
CA ASN A 130 -8.06 3.26 18.28
C ASN A 130 -8.40 4.37 19.30
N VAL A 131 -7.65 5.47 19.22
CA VAL A 131 -7.78 6.60 20.16
C VAL A 131 -7.90 7.93 19.43
N ALA A 132 -8.57 8.89 20.08
CA ALA A 132 -8.57 10.28 19.64
C ALA A 132 -7.13 10.82 19.61
N LYS A 133 -6.80 11.55 18.55
CA LYS A 133 -5.47 12.16 18.37
C LYS A 133 -5.68 13.58 17.87
N SER A 134 -4.90 14.53 18.37
CA SER A 134 -4.92 15.90 17.88
C SER A 134 -3.50 16.30 17.55
N ALA A 135 -3.10 16.09 16.30
CA ALA A 135 -1.77 16.44 15.82
C ALA A 135 -1.86 17.09 14.43
N ASP A 136 -1.16 18.22 14.27
CA ASP A 136 -1.03 18.89 12.98
C ASP A 136 0.44 18.88 12.53
N ASN A 137 0.77 17.92 11.67
CA ASN A 137 2.07 17.80 11.04
C ASN A 137 2.11 18.44 9.65
N SER A 138 1.09 19.22 9.25
CA SER A 138 0.99 19.71 7.87
C SER A 138 2.19 20.54 7.46
N ALA A 139 2.68 21.41 8.35
CA ALA A 139 3.84 22.25 8.11
C ALA A 139 5.12 21.42 7.88
N ALA A 140 5.38 20.45 8.76
CA ALA A 140 6.51 19.54 8.62
C ALA A 140 6.42 18.73 7.31
N MET A 141 5.24 18.25 6.96
CA MET A 141 5.01 17.47 5.75
C MET A 141 5.27 18.27 4.47
N THR A 142 4.81 19.52 4.42
CA THR A 142 5.04 20.42 3.27
C THR A 142 6.48 20.93 3.19
N ALA A 143 7.13 21.15 4.34
CA ALA A 143 8.54 21.53 4.38
C ALA A 143 9.44 20.40 3.86
N ALA A 144 9.10 19.15 4.18
CA ALA A 144 9.78 17.96 3.70
C ALA A 144 9.50 17.63 2.21
N THR A 145 8.62 18.37 1.53
CA THR A 145 8.37 18.19 0.10
C THR A 145 9.54 18.77 -0.71
N PRO A 146 10.22 17.96 -1.53
CA PRO A 146 11.33 18.43 -2.37
C PRO A 146 10.97 19.64 -3.22
N ALA A 147 11.96 20.49 -3.51
CA ALA A 147 11.78 21.63 -4.40
C ALA A 147 11.42 21.20 -5.83
N THR A 148 12.08 20.15 -6.32
CA THR A 148 11.82 19.53 -7.62
C THR A 148 11.11 18.20 -7.42
N ILE A 149 9.98 18.02 -8.09
CA ILE A 149 9.18 16.80 -8.06
C ILE A 149 9.38 16.06 -9.37
N ASP A 150 9.73 14.78 -9.28
CA ASP A 150 9.81 13.88 -10.43
C ASP A 150 8.67 12.85 -10.41
N ILE A 151 8.63 12.01 -11.44
CA ILE A 151 7.59 10.98 -11.58
C ILE A 151 7.65 9.95 -10.44
N ASN A 152 8.85 9.64 -9.93
CA ASN A 152 9.01 8.66 -8.87
C ASN A 152 8.45 9.18 -7.54
N TYR A 153 8.63 10.47 -7.25
CA TYR A 153 8.03 11.12 -6.09
C TYR A 153 6.50 11.14 -6.19
N ILE A 154 5.94 11.48 -7.37
CA ILE A 154 4.48 11.39 -7.59
C ILE A 154 3.98 9.97 -7.34
N LEU A 155 4.66 8.95 -7.88
CA LEU A 155 4.28 7.55 -7.70
C LEU A 155 4.43 7.08 -6.25
N ALA A 156 5.40 7.60 -5.50
CA ALA A 156 5.55 7.31 -4.07
C ALA A 156 4.39 7.91 -3.26
N GLU A 157 4.04 9.18 -3.50
CA GLU A 157 2.91 9.82 -2.81
C GLU A 157 1.56 9.21 -3.21
N ARG A 158 1.37 8.82 -4.48
CA ARG A 158 0.20 8.03 -4.92
C ARG A 158 0.12 6.69 -4.20
N SER A 159 1.26 6.02 -4.01
CA SER A 159 1.30 4.75 -3.26
C SER A 159 0.91 4.92 -1.80
N ARG A 160 1.21 6.06 -1.17
CA ARG A 160 0.82 6.36 0.22
C ARG A 160 -0.66 6.69 0.32
N GLU A 161 -1.15 7.57 -0.57
CA GLU A 161 -2.55 7.99 -0.57
C GLU A 161 -3.49 6.82 -0.93
N TYR A 162 -3.15 6.02 -1.96
CA TYR A 162 -4.03 5.00 -2.54
C TYR A 162 -3.63 3.56 -2.21
N TYR A 163 -2.91 3.36 -1.11
CA TYR A 163 -2.50 2.02 -0.68
C TYR A 163 -3.70 1.07 -0.55
N GLY A 164 -3.60 -0.09 -1.19
CA GLY A 164 -4.62 -1.13 -1.19
C GLY A 164 -5.75 -0.94 -2.22
N GLU A 165 -5.83 0.19 -2.91
CA GLU A 165 -7.01 0.52 -3.73
C GLU A 165 -6.90 0.11 -5.21
N GLY A 166 -5.97 -0.78 -5.56
CA GLY A 166 -5.86 -1.33 -6.92
C GLY A 166 -5.14 -0.46 -7.96
N TYR A 167 -4.75 0.78 -7.63
CA TYR A 167 -4.09 1.68 -8.60
C TYR A 167 -2.63 1.31 -8.92
N ARG A 168 -1.91 0.70 -7.98
CA ARG A 168 -0.44 0.64 -8.05
C ARG A 168 0.09 0.00 -9.33
N TRP A 169 -0.48 -1.12 -9.75
CA TRP A 169 -0.03 -1.77 -10.99
C TRP A 169 -0.29 -0.88 -12.21
N LEU A 170 -1.52 -0.36 -12.34
CA LEU A 170 -1.90 0.53 -13.44
C LEU A 170 -1.00 1.77 -13.52
N ASP A 171 -0.71 2.38 -12.37
CA ASP A 171 0.22 3.51 -12.27
C ASP A 171 1.61 3.18 -12.76
N LEU A 172 2.17 2.05 -12.33
CA LEU A 172 3.53 1.66 -12.70
C LEU A 172 3.65 1.29 -14.18
N VAL A 173 2.63 0.63 -14.75
CA VAL A 173 2.64 0.19 -16.15
C VAL A 173 2.49 1.39 -17.09
N ARG A 174 1.52 2.28 -16.82
CA ARG A 174 1.28 3.46 -17.67
C ARG A 174 2.42 4.48 -17.63
N THR A 175 3.24 4.49 -16.58
CA THR A 175 4.41 5.37 -16.47
C THR A 175 5.72 4.69 -16.85
N GLN A 176 5.70 3.41 -17.27
CA GLN A 176 6.91 2.64 -17.60
C GLN A 176 7.90 2.54 -16.42
N LYS A 177 7.36 2.42 -15.19
CA LYS A 177 8.14 2.35 -13.93
C LYS A 177 8.01 1.02 -13.19
N TRP A 178 7.35 0.02 -13.77
CA TRP A 178 7.05 -1.22 -13.07
C TRP A 178 8.29 -2.06 -12.77
N ASN A 179 9.18 -2.23 -13.74
CA ASN A 179 10.46 -2.90 -13.53
C ASN A 179 11.32 -2.19 -12.46
N GLU A 180 11.40 -0.87 -12.53
CA GLU A 180 12.20 -0.04 -11.61
C GLU A 180 11.68 -0.13 -10.17
N LEU A 181 10.37 0.08 -9.97
CA LEU A 181 9.80 0.26 -8.64
C LEU A 181 9.22 -1.02 -8.02
N ALA A 182 9.04 -2.10 -8.79
CA ALA A 182 8.57 -3.40 -8.29
C ALA A 182 9.57 -4.54 -8.52
N GLY A 183 10.72 -4.26 -9.14
CA GLY A 183 11.78 -5.22 -9.40
C GLY A 183 12.44 -5.76 -8.14
N THR A 184 12.38 -5.06 -7.01
CA THR A 184 12.85 -5.56 -5.71
C THR A 184 11.94 -5.11 -4.57
N TYR A 185 11.85 -5.92 -3.51
CA TYR A 185 11.15 -5.62 -2.27
C TYR A 185 11.68 -6.49 -1.13
N GLN A 186 11.36 -6.12 0.11
CA GLN A 186 11.72 -6.86 1.31
C GLN A 186 10.46 -7.31 2.05
N ILE A 187 10.42 -8.57 2.47
CA ILE A 187 9.33 -9.11 3.31
C ILE A 187 9.80 -10.36 4.05
N GLY A 188 9.25 -10.62 5.25
CA GLY A 188 9.42 -11.90 5.93
C GLY A 188 8.81 -13.07 5.16
N GLY A 189 9.15 -14.30 5.56
CA GLY A 189 8.67 -15.53 4.92
C GLY A 189 7.18 -15.81 5.17
N SER A 190 6.78 -17.05 4.90
CA SER A 190 5.38 -17.49 4.95
C SER A 190 5.05 -18.34 6.19
N ASN A 191 6.00 -18.54 7.11
CA ASN A 191 5.80 -19.31 8.33
C ASN A 191 5.60 -18.39 9.53
N TYR A 192 4.82 -18.85 10.52
CA TYR A 192 4.80 -18.18 11.83
C TYR A 192 6.20 -18.25 12.45
N GLY A 193 6.68 -17.11 12.97
CA GLY A 193 8.05 -16.96 13.45
C GLY A 193 9.03 -16.33 12.45
N ASP A 194 8.62 -16.10 11.19
CA ASP A 194 9.46 -15.41 10.22
C ASP A 194 9.43 -13.89 10.46
N HIS A 195 10.53 -13.31 10.98
CA HIS A 195 10.66 -11.86 11.27
C HIS A 195 11.83 -11.18 10.56
N THR A 196 12.65 -11.96 9.86
CA THR A 196 13.79 -11.43 9.12
C THR A 196 13.36 -11.25 7.66
N PRO A 197 13.27 -10.02 7.15
CA PRO A 197 12.83 -9.81 5.78
C PRO A 197 13.94 -10.21 4.81
N ALA A 198 13.59 -11.02 3.82
CA ALA A 198 14.47 -11.34 2.70
C ALA A 198 14.27 -10.33 1.56
N THR A 199 15.35 -9.97 0.87
CA THR A 199 15.26 -9.22 -0.38
C THR A 199 14.82 -10.15 -1.50
N ILE A 200 13.71 -9.82 -2.15
CA ILE A 200 13.17 -10.57 -3.27
C ILE A 200 13.35 -9.77 -4.55
N THR A 201 14.06 -10.35 -5.51
CA THR A 201 14.25 -9.77 -6.84
C THR A 201 13.28 -10.40 -7.84
N ARG A 202 12.60 -9.58 -8.63
CA ARG A 202 11.70 -9.99 -9.71
C ARG A 202 12.32 -9.66 -11.06
N LYS A 203 12.26 -10.61 -12.00
CA LYS A 203 12.56 -10.35 -13.41
C LYS A 203 11.28 -9.92 -14.13
N ILE A 204 11.10 -8.62 -14.29
CA ILE A 204 9.95 -8.04 -15.02
C ILE A 204 10.42 -7.68 -16.42
N GLN A 205 10.00 -8.47 -17.42
CA GLN A 205 10.37 -8.27 -18.82
C GLN A 205 9.43 -7.28 -19.52
N PRO A 206 9.88 -6.58 -20.59
CA PRO A 206 9.08 -5.56 -21.27
C PRO A 206 7.71 -6.05 -21.76
N TYR A 207 7.61 -7.29 -22.24
CA TYR A 207 6.36 -7.83 -22.77
C TYR A 207 5.25 -7.99 -21.70
N LEU A 208 5.62 -8.11 -20.42
CA LEU A 208 4.68 -8.27 -19.31
C LEU A 208 3.85 -7.00 -19.01
N TYR A 209 4.20 -5.86 -19.62
CA TYR A 209 3.46 -4.60 -19.45
C TYR A 209 2.06 -4.67 -20.08
N LEU A 210 1.86 -5.55 -21.05
CA LEU A 210 0.54 -5.92 -21.57
C LEU A 210 0.25 -7.36 -21.16
N ARG A 211 -1.01 -7.67 -20.85
CA ARG A 211 -1.42 -9.04 -20.52
C ARG A 211 -1.69 -9.81 -21.81
N PRO A 212 -1.51 -11.15 -21.86
CA PRO A 212 -1.90 -11.91 -23.03
C PRO A 212 -3.39 -11.73 -23.31
N ILE A 213 -3.75 -11.71 -24.59
CA ILE A 213 -5.13 -11.90 -25.01
C ILE A 213 -5.52 -13.33 -24.61
N PRO A 214 -6.64 -13.54 -23.91
CA PRO A 214 -7.04 -14.87 -23.46
C PRO A 214 -7.13 -15.87 -24.61
N GLN A 215 -6.61 -17.09 -24.43
CA GLN A 215 -6.61 -18.10 -25.51
C GLN A 215 -8.02 -18.35 -26.08
N GLY A 216 -9.03 -18.46 -25.22
CA GLY A 216 -10.41 -18.67 -25.66
C GLY A 216 -10.98 -17.52 -26.51
N GLN A 217 -10.44 -16.30 -26.39
CA GLN A 217 -10.78 -15.20 -27.29
C GLN A 217 -10.17 -15.44 -28.69
N LEU A 218 -8.91 -15.86 -28.78
CA LEU A 218 -8.23 -16.15 -30.04
C LEU A 218 -8.84 -17.36 -30.77
N ASP A 219 -9.17 -18.40 -30.01
CA ASP A 219 -9.80 -19.61 -30.56
C ASP A 219 -11.16 -19.30 -31.20
N GLY A 220 -11.92 -18.36 -30.61
CA GLY A 220 -13.23 -17.94 -31.10
C GLY A 220 -13.21 -16.94 -32.26
N MET A 221 -12.02 -16.48 -32.71
CA MET A 221 -11.90 -15.54 -33.82
C MET A 221 -11.89 -16.29 -35.17
N GLU A 222 -12.69 -15.80 -36.11
CA GLU A 222 -12.70 -16.26 -37.52
C GLU A 222 -11.62 -15.52 -38.33
N MET A 223 -10.37 -15.80 -38.00
CA MET A 223 -9.17 -15.21 -38.62
C MET A 223 -8.16 -16.33 -38.91
N THR A 224 -7.21 -16.09 -39.81
CA THR A 224 -6.11 -17.05 -40.04
C THR A 224 -5.19 -17.13 -38.82
N ASP A 225 -4.35 -18.15 -38.76
CA ASP A 225 -3.39 -18.31 -37.66
C ASP A 225 -2.38 -17.16 -37.62
N GLU A 226 -1.96 -16.65 -38.78
CA GLU A 226 -1.07 -15.49 -38.88
C GLU A 226 -1.73 -14.21 -38.37
N GLU A 227 -3.01 -14.03 -38.68
CA GLU A 227 -3.79 -12.88 -38.22
C GLU A 227 -4.03 -12.92 -36.70
N LYS A 228 -4.29 -14.11 -36.13
CA LYS A 228 -4.40 -14.31 -34.68
C LYS A 228 -3.07 -14.04 -33.96
N ALA A 229 -1.96 -14.53 -34.52
CA ALA A 229 -0.63 -14.25 -33.99
C ALA A 229 -0.29 -12.75 -34.02
N ALA A 230 -0.71 -12.03 -35.08
CA ALA A 230 -0.55 -10.58 -35.17
C ALA A 230 -1.49 -9.80 -34.22
N TYR A 231 -2.63 -10.37 -33.86
CA TYR A 231 -3.57 -9.79 -32.90
C TYR A 231 -3.10 -9.92 -31.45
N GLN A 232 -2.33 -10.96 -31.13
CA GLN A 232 -1.79 -11.19 -29.79
C GLN A 232 -0.89 -10.03 -29.32
N ASN A 233 -0.88 -9.79 -28.00
CA ASN A 233 0.03 -8.81 -27.42
C ASN A 233 1.49 -9.25 -27.59
N PRO A 234 2.41 -8.31 -27.91
CA PRO A 234 3.80 -8.65 -28.18
C PRO A 234 4.45 -9.50 -27.10
N GLY A 235 5.18 -10.55 -27.49
CA GLY A 235 5.90 -11.45 -26.58
C GLY A 235 5.06 -12.58 -25.98
N TYR A 236 3.81 -12.72 -26.39
CA TYR A 236 2.95 -13.88 -26.10
C TYR A 236 2.68 -14.67 -27.37
N GLU A 237 2.38 -15.96 -27.20
CA GLU A 237 1.97 -16.91 -28.23
C GLU A 237 0.47 -17.20 -28.11
#